data_AF-L8MSY7-F1
#
_entry.id   AF-L8MSY7-F1
#
_cell.length_a   1.000
_cell.length_b   1.000
_cell.length_c   1.000
_cell.angle_alpha   90.00
_cell.angle_beta   90.00
_cell.angle_gamma   90.00
#
_symmetry.space_group_name_H-M   'P 1'
#
loop_
_entity.id
_entity.type
_entity.pdbx_description
1 polymer ?
#
loop_
_entity_poly.entity_id
_entity_poly.type
_entity_poly.pdbx_seq_one_letter_code
_entity_poly.pdbx_strand_id
1 'polypeptide(L)'
;MAGAAGILGVAYFGVYNVGADDPHLAPVHAFLTLVRERSIAVRARDLQVPNLEDEALIRAGAGNYNAMCIGCHLAPGVAKTELSQSLYPAPPDLTRVGVDGSPANAFWIIKHGIKATGMPAWGKSMEDPYIWGMVAFLQKLPSLDAEQYRTLVASSGGHQHGGGESEMHNHEGQHGGTVSSGDDHHGGMSTGHADHHGAGPAAEEHHASEKGHATHHETEYVQGETPPAPRTHTHSDGSKHVHEP
;
A
#
# COMPACT_ATOMS: atom_id res chain seq x y z
N MET A 1 -21.85 22.12 37.32
CA MET A 1 -21.43 20.77 37.76
C MET A 1 -22.26 19.66 37.11
N ALA A 2 -23.60 19.62 37.26
CA ALA A 2 -24.44 18.52 36.76
C ALA A 2 -24.13 18.03 35.32
N GLY A 3 -23.97 18.94 34.34
CA GLY A 3 -23.63 18.55 32.96
C GLY A 3 -22.30 17.80 32.80
N ALA A 4 -21.28 18.12 33.62
CA ALA A 4 -20.00 17.41 33.59
C ALA A 4 -20.11 15.99 34.18
N ALA A 5 -20.91 15.83 35.25
CA ALA A 5 -21.22 14.51 35.80
C ALA A 5 -22.01 13.64 34.82
N GLY A 6 -22.94 14.23 34.06
CA GLY A 6 -23.67 13.54 32.99
C GLY A 6 -22.76 13.04 31.87
N ILE A 7 -21.84 13.88 31.38
CA ILE A 7 -20.87 13.50 30.34
C ILE A 7 -19.94 12.38 30.82
N LEU A 8 -19.44 12.48 32.06
CA LEU A 8 -18.62 11.43 32.66
C LEU A 8 -19.38 10.11 32.83
N GLY A 9 -20.67 10.16 33.18
CA GLY A 9 -21.54 8.98 33.25
C GLY A 9 -21.73 8.29 31.90
N VAL A 10 -22.04 9.06 30.85
CA VAL A 10 -22.20 8.54 29.47
C VAL A 10 -20.93 7.82 28.98
N ALA A 11 -19.76 8.38 29.28
CA ALA A 11 -18.48 7.76 28.95
C ALA A 11 -18.17 6.52 29.82
N TYR A 12 -18.34 6.61 31.14
CA TYR A 12 -18.01 5.54 32.08
C TYR A 12 -18.88 4.28 31.90
N PHE A 13 -20.16 4.46 31.58
CA PHE A 13 -21.10 3.36 31.33
C PHE A 13 -21.14 2.90 29.86
N GLY A 14 -20.25 3.39 29.00
CA GLY A 14 -20.15 2.96 27.60
C GLY A 14 -21.38 3.26 26.74
N VAL A 15 -22.19 4.26 27.12
CA VAL A 15 -23.46 4.60 26.45
C VAL A 15 -23.23 5.24 25.06
N TYR A 16 -22.04 5.80 24.84
CA TYR A 16 -21.60 6.28 23.53
C TYR A 16 -20.76 5.21 22.84
N ASN A 17 -21.26 4.67 21.72
CA ASN A 17 -20.53 3.72 20.89
C ASN A 17 -19.31 4.39 20.22
N VAL A 18 -18.24 3.63 20.04
CA VAL A 18 -16.99 4.06 19.39
C VAL A 18 -16.62 3.22 18.17
N GLY A 19 -17.50 2.30 17.75
CA GLY A 19 -17.39 1.58 16.48
C GLY A 19 -17.40 2.55 15.29
N ALA A 20 -16.56 2.30 14.28
CA ALA A 20 -16.51 3.10 13.06
C ALA A 20 -17.76 2.92 12.18
N ASP A 21 -18.50 1.83 12.39
CA ASP A 21 -19.76 1.48 11.74
C ASP A 21 -20.97 2.27 12.28
N ASP A 22 -20.84 2.98 13.40
CA ASP A 22 -21.91 3.76 14.04
C ASP A 22 -21.66 5.28 13.90
N PRO A 23 -22.37 5.99 13.00
CA PRO A 23 -22.13 7.40 12.75
C PRO A 23 -22.40 8.29 13.97
N HIS A 24 -21.53 9.28 14.19
CA HIS A 24 -21.72 10.29 15.22
C HIS A 24 -23.09 10.98 15.08
N LEU A 25 -23.76 11.20 16.22
CA LEU A 25 -25.02 11.95 16.32
C LEU A 25 -24.95 13.23 15.48
N ALA A 26 -25.98 13.54 14.69
CA ALA A 26 -25.91 14.60 13.67
C ALA A 26 -25.34 15.96 14.14
N PRO A 27 -25.66 16.49 15.36
CA PRO A 27 -25.03 17.71 15.87
C PRO A 27 -23.52 17.58 16.13
N VAL A 28 -23.07 16.41 16.59
CA VAL A 28 -21.65 16.07 16.82
C VAL A 28 -20.93 15.95 15.49
N HIS A 29 -21.51 15.24 14.51
CA HIS A 29 -20.95 15.15 13.15
C HIS A 29 -20.81 16.54 12.49
N ALA A 30 -21.84 17.39 12.58
CA ALA A 30 -21.81 18.75 12.06
C ALA A 30 -20.75 19.62 12.75
N PHE A 31 -20.61 19.53 14.07
CA PHE A 31 -19.57 20.23 14.83
C PHE A 31 -18.16 19.77 14.43
N LEU A 32 -17.91 18.46 14.35
CA LEU A 32 -16.61 17.90 13.96
C LEU A 32 -16.25 18.27 12.52
N THR A 33 -17.23 18.29 11.61
CA THR A 33 -17.05 18.80 10.24
C THR A 33 -16.64 20.27 10.25
N LEU A 34 -17.37 21.13 10.97
CA LEU A 34 -17.04 22.55 11.09
C LEU A 34 -15.63 22.79 11.66
N VAL A 35 -15.23 22.04 12.69
CA VAL A 35 -13.89 22.09 13.28
C VAL A 35 -12.82 21.65 12.27
N ARG A 36 -13.07 20.57 11.52
CA ARG A 36 -12.16 20.07 10.47
C ARG A 36 -11.94 21.13 9.40
N GLU A 37 -13.00 21.61 8.74
CA GLU A 37 -12.88 22.56 7.62
C GLU A 37 -12.22 23.88 8.06
N ARG A 38 -12.60 24.40 9.23
CA ARG A 38 -12.00 25.64 9.75
C ARG A 38 -10.56 25.45 10.20
N SER A 39 -10.19 24.29 10.73
CA SER A 39 -8.79 23.99 11.05
C SER A 39 -7.94 23.92 9.79
N ILE A 40 -8.37 23.16 8.77
CA ILE A 40 -7.64 23.04 7.49
C ILE A 40 -7.46 24.42 6.87
N ALA A 41 -8.55 25.17 6.66
CA ALA A 41 -8.48 26.48 6.01
C ALA A 41 -7.59 27.48 6.76
N VAL A 42 -7.59 27.49 8.10
CA VAL A 42 -6.73 28.39 8.90
C VAL A 42 -5.26 27.98 8.88
N ARG A 43 -4.95 26.67 8.78
CA ARG A 43 -3.57 26.17 8.76
C ARG A 43 -2.95 26.13 7.36
N ALA A 44 -3.77 26.02 6.32
CA ALA A 44 -3.36 26.01 4.93
C ALA A 44 -3.14 27.41 4.33
N ARG A 45 -3.79 28.46 4.88
CA ARG A 45 -3.83 29.83 4.30
C ARG A 45 -2.48 30.47 3.97
N ASP A 46 -1.42 30.13 4.73
CA ASP A 46 -0.09 30.74 4.63
C ASP A 46 0.90 29.84 3.84
N LEU A 47 0.42 28.73 3.27
CA LEU A 47 1.23 27.81 2.45
C LEU A 47 1.53 28.41 1.08
N GLN A 48 2.79 28.34 0.67
CA GLN A 48 3.23 28.73 -0.67
C GLN A 48 3.01 27.56 -1.63
N VAL A 49 2.07 27.71 -2.54
CA VAL A 49 1.79 26.71 -3.59
C VAL A 49 2.86 26.85 -4.69
N PRO A 50 3.62 25.79 -5.05
CA PRO A 50 4.58 25.83 -6.14
C PRO A 50 3.87 25.78 -7.52
N ASN A 51 4.63 25.76 -8.62
CA ASN A 51 4.02 25.47 -9.92
C ASN A 51 3.54 24.02 -9.98
N LEU A 52 2.22 23.81 -10.05
CA LEU A 52 1.60 22.49 -10.11
C LEU A 52 1.32 22.01 -11.55
N GLU A 53 1.75 22.76 -12.56
CA GLU A 53 1.70 22.38 -13.98
C GLU A 53 2.99 21.70 -14.46
N ASP A 54 3.95 21.44 -13.57
CA ASP A 54 5.18 20.71 -13.89
C ASP A 54 4.89 19.22 -14.14
N GLU A 55 5.08 18.78 -15.38
CA GLU A 55 4.86 17.39 -15.83
C GLU A 55 5.78 16.36 -15.13
N ALA A 56 6.94 16.76 -14.60
CA ALA A 56 7.77 15.88 -13.78
C ALA A 56 7.19 15.73 -12.36
N LEU A 57 6.67 16.82 -11.79
CA LEU A 57 6.03 16.85 -10.47
C LEU A 57 4.71 16.04 -10.47
N ILE A 58 3.87 16.24 -11.49
CA ILE A 58 2.64 15.48 -11.73
C ILE A 58 2.94 13.97 -11.87
N ARG A 59 3.97 13.63 -12.65
CA ARG A 59 4.38 12.26 -12.91
C ARG A 59 4.90 11.53 -11.67
N ALA A 60 5.74 12.18 -10.86
CA ALA A 60 6.18 11.64 -9.56
C ALA A 60 4.98 11.48 -8.60
N GLY A 61 4.07 12.45 -8.61
CA GLY A 61 2.80 12.40 -7.87
C GLY A 61 1.92 11.20 -8.20
N ALA A 62 1.86 10.79 -9.47
CA ALA A 62 1.11 9.62 -9.91
C ALA A 62 1.63 8.32 -9.28
N GLY A 63 2.96 8.15 -9.21
CA GLY A 63 3.61 6.99 -8.59
C GLY A 63 3.30 6.87 -7.10
N ASN A 64 3.47 7.98 -6.35
CA ASN A 64 3.12 8.04 -4.93
C ASN A 64 1.61 7.83 -4.69
N TYR A 65 0.74 8.45 -5.49
CA TYR A 65 -0.71 8.23 -5.38
C TYR A 65 -1.07 6.75 -5.59
N ASN A 66 -0.49 6.10 -6.60
CA ASN A 66 -0.71 4.68 -6.87
C ASN A 66 -0.23 3.77 -5.72
N ALA A 67 0.91 4.10 -5.09
CA ALA A 67 1.44 3.32 -3.97
C ALA A 67 0.65 3.52 -2.66
N MET A 68 0.17 4.75 -2.39
CA MET A 68 -0.28 5.15 -1.06
C MET A 68 -1.79 5.37 -0.92
N CYS A 69 -2.48 5.79 -2.00
CA CYS A 69 -3.82 6.36 -1.90
C CYS A 69 -4.93 5.43 -2.43
N ILE A 70 -4.65 4.62 -3.45
CA ILE A 70 -5.70 3.90 -4.22
C ILE A 70 -6.51 2.91 -3.38
N GLY A 71 -5.91 2.33 -2.33
CA GLY A 71 -6.61 1.40 -1.44
C GLY A 71 -7.82 2.01 -0.73
N CYS A 72 -7.78 3.33 -0.50
CA CYS A 72 -8.86 4.10 0.13
C CYS A 72 -9.62 4.99 -0.87
N HIS A 73 -8.88 5.67 -1.77
CA HIS A 73 -9.40 6.75 -2.63
C HIS A 73 -9.64 6.35 -4.09
N LEU A 74 -9.37 5.08 -4.43
CA LEU A 74 -9.55 4.46 -5.75
C LEU A 74 -8.62 5.01 -6.85
N ALA A 75 -8.69 4.41 -8.03
CA ALA A 75 -8.01 4.84 -9.25
C ALA A 75 -8.96 4.73 -10.45
N PRO A 76 -8.72 5.41 -11.58
CA PRO A 76 -9.64 5.40 -12.72
C PRO A 76 -9.91 3.97 -13.23
N GLY A 77 -11.18 3.57 -13.25
CA GLY A 77 -11.62 2.22 -13.60
C GLY A 77 -11.64 1.20 -12.44
N VAL A 78 -11.16 1.56 -11.24
CA VAL A 78 -11.20 0.69 -10.05
C VAL A 78 -12.52 0.86 -9.30
N ALA A 79 -13.20 -0.26 -9.04
CA ALA A 79 -14.42 -0.29 -8.22
C ALA A 79 -14.10 -0.01 -6.74
N LYS A 80 -15.12 0.24 -5.93
CA LYS A 80 -14.95 0.40 -4.48
C LYS A 80 -14.26 -0.83 -3.86
N THR A 81 -13.29 -0.59 -3.00
CA THR A 81 -12.61 -1.61 -2.19
C THR A 81 -13.29 -1.77 -0.83
N GLU A 82 -13.11 -2.93 -0.19
CA GLU A 82 -13.55 -3.17 1.19
C GLU A 82 -13.07 -2.05 2.15
N LEU A 83 -11.81 -1.61 1.99
CA LEU A 83 -11.22 -0.54 2.80
C LEU A 83 -11.87 0.83 2.53
N SER A 84 -12.17 1.18 1.26
CA SER A 84 -12.89 2.40 0.90
C SER A 84 -14.33 2.44 1.44
N GLN A 85 -14.91 1.28 1.75
CA GLN A 85 -16.27 1.14 2.29
C GLN A 85 -16.30 1.01 3.83
N SER A 86 -15.25 0.49 4.45
CA SER A 86 -15.20 0.18 5.89
C SER A 86 -14.59 1.28 6.75
N LEU A 87 -14.05 2.34 6.15
CA LEU A 87 -13.51 3.50 6.86
C LEU A 87 -14.60 4.51 7.22
N TYR A 88 -14.50 5.10 8.41
CA TYR A 88 -15.34 6.23 8.84
C TYR A 88 -14.48 7.47 9.18
N PRO A 89 -14.87 8.67 8.70
CA PRO A 89 -15.81 8.88 7.59
C PRO A 89 -15.26 8.23 6.31
N ALA A 90 -16.15 7.81 5.40
CA ALA A 90 -15.73 7.16 4.16
C ALA A 90 -14.85 8.09 3.32
N PRO A 91 -13.71 7.62 2.80
CA PRO A 91 -12.82 8.42 1.96
C PRO A 91 -13.55 8.90 0.69
N PRO A 92 -13.36 10.17 0.26
CA PRO A 92 -13.84 10.61 -1.04
C PRO A 92 -13.13 9.88 -2.17
N ASP A 93 -13.89 9.59 -3.22
CA ASP A 93 -13.39 9.09 -4.50
C ASP A 93 -12.66 10.21 -5.24
N LEU A 94 -11.33 10.22 -5.15
CA LEU A 94 -10.50 11.29 -5.72
C LEU A 94 -10.44 11.21 -7.25
N THR A 95 -10.84 10.09 -7.85
CA THR A 95 -11.03 9.98 -9.32
C THR A 95 -12.18 10.84 -9.84
N ARG A 96 -13.09 11.28 -8.95
CA ARG A 96 -14.22 12.16 -9.27
C ARG A 96 -14.06 13.59 -8.76
N VAL A 97 -13.43 13.79 -7.60
CA VAL A 97 -13.36 15.12 -6.96
C VAL A 97 -12.01 15.81 -7.05
N GLY A 98 -10.90 15.07 -7.25
CA GLY A 98 -9.55 15.64 -7.32
C GLY A 98 -9.19 16.53 -6.13
N VAL A 99 -8.81 17.78 -6.41
CA VAL A 99 -8.62 18.86 -5.43
C VAL A 99 -9.85 19.76 -5.39
N ASP A 100 -10.29 20.16 -4.19
CA ASP A 100 -11.46 20.99 -3.87
C ASP A 100 -11.38 22.46 -4.35
N GLY A 101 -10.51 22.77 -5.30
CA GLY A 101 -10.11 24.13 -5.67
C GLY A 101 -9.07 24.77 -4.74
N SER A 102 -8.66 24.11 -3.65
CA SER A 102 -7.58 24.57 -2.76
C SER A 102 -6.41 23.57 -2.69
N PRO A 103 -5.40 23.72 -3.57
CA PRO A 103 -4.17 22.92 -3.49
C PRO A 103 -3.47 22.99 -2.12
N ALA A 104 -3.59 24.12 -1.42
CA ALA A 104 -3.09 24.30 -0.07
C ALA A 104 -3.86 23.45 0.97
N ASN A 105 -5.19 23.30 0.83
CA ASN A 105 -5.97 22.36 1.66
C ASN A 105 -5.48 20.94 1.41
N ALA A 106 -5.43 20.51 0.14
CA ALA A 106 -5.02 19.17 -0.24
C ALA A 106 -3.62 18.82 0.28
N PHE A 107 -2.64 19.72 0.12
CA PHE A 107 -1.31 19.58 0.71
C PHE A 107 -1.36 19.37 2.23
N TRP A 108 -2.08 20.24 2.95
CA TRP A 108 -2.17 20.17 4.40
C TRP A 108 -2.80 18.85 4.88
N ILE A 109 -3.87 18.43 4.20
CA ILE A 109 -4.59 17.18 4.46
C ILE A 109 -3.69 15.95 4.24
N ILE A 110 -2.93 15.91 3.14
CA ILE A 110 -2.00 14.79 2.85
C ILE A 110 -0.84 14.80 3.87
N LYS A 111 -0.27 15.98 4.16
CA LYS A 111 0.86 16.13 5.10
C LYS A 111 0.51 15.72 6.53
N HIS A 112 -0.68 16.05 7.02
CA HIS A 112 -1.06 15.88 8.42
C HIS A 112 -2.11 14.80 8.69
N GLY A 113 -2.75 14.25 7.65
CA GLY A 113 -3.90 13.36 7.77
C GLY A 113 -5.11 14.05 8.41
N ILE A 114 -6.16 13.28 8.70
CA ILE A 114 -7.31 13.77 9.49
C ILE A 114 -7.41 12.94 10.77
N LYS A 115 -7.28 13.60 11.92
CA LYS A 115 -7.37 12.97 13.24
C LYS A 115 -8.75 12.31 13.43
N ALA A 116 -8.75 11.13 14.05
CA ALA A 116 -9.94 10.27 14.23
C ALA A 116 -10.58 9.81 12.91
N THR A 117 -9.74 9.50 11.92
CA THR A 117 -10.09 8.83 10.66
C THR A 117 -9.00 7.81 10.31
N GLY A 118 -9.20 7.02 9.25
CA GLY A 118 -8.14 6.14 8.72
C GLY A 118 -7.02 6.86 7.94
N MET A 119 -7.08 8.19 7.74
CA MET A 119 -6.10 8.92 6.93
C MET A 119 -4.81 9.26 7.72
N PRO A 120 -3.65 8.70 7.36
CA PRO A 120 -2.40 8.90 8.08
C PRO A 120 -1.74 10.25 7.76
N ALA A 121 -0.76 10.64 8.59
CA ALA A 121 0.00 11.88 8.45
C ALA A 121 1.30 11.65 7.68
N TRP A 122 1.25 11.72 6.34
CA TRP A 122 2.38 11.34 5.48
C TRP A 122 3.62 12.23 5.65
N GLY A 123 3.46 13.47 6.09
CA GLY A 123 4.57 14.39 6.42
C GLY A 123 5.42 13.99 7.63
N LYS A 124 5.25 12.78 8.15
CA LYS A 124 6.18 12.12 9.09
C LYS A 124 7.27 11.30 8.40
N SER A 125 7.04 10.88 7.16
CA SER A 125 7.91 9.96 6.42
C SER A 125 8.00 10.32 4.94
N MET A 126 7.64 11.55 4.55
CA MET A 126 7.72 12.05 3.18
C MET A 126 7.95 13.57 3.21
N GLU A 127 8.87 14.04 2.36
CA GLU A 127 9.17 15.47 2.23
C GLU A 127 8.12 16.23 1.40
N ASP A 128 8.01 17.53 1.68
CA ASP A 128 7.04 18.44 1.06
C ASP A 128 7.01 18.43 -0.48
N PRO A 129 8.13 18.31 -1.23
CA PRO A 129 8.09 18.23 -2.70
C PRO A 129 7.29 17.04 -3.23
N TYR A 130 7.39 15.88 -2.58
CA TYR A 130 6.69 14.66 -2.98
C TYR A 130 5.19 14.72 -2.63
N ILE A 131 4.84 15.43 -1.57
CA ILE A 131 3.45 15.77 -1.22
C ILE A 131 2.87 16.74 -2.24
N TRP A 132 3.61 17.78 -2.64
CA TRP A 132 3.20 18.67 -3.73
C TRP A 132 3.06 17.93 -5.08
N GLY A 133 3.88 16.90 -5.31
CA GLY A 133 3.70 15.95 -6.42
C GLY A 133 2.29 15.35 -6.45
N MET A 134 1.85 14.75 -5.33
CA MET A 134 0.49 14.21 -5.24
C MET A 134 -0.60 15.29 -5.43
N VAL A 135 -0.40 16.51 -4.93
CA VAL A 135 -1.37 17.62 -5.13
C VAL A 135 -1.43 18.05 -6.61
N ALA A 136 -0.29 18.11 -7.30
CA ALA A 136 -0.24 18.39 -8.74
C ALA A 136 -0.97 17.30 -9.53
N PHE A 137 -0.70 16.03 -9.21
CA PHE A 137 -1.38 14.88 -9.80
C PHE A 137 -2.90 14.88 -9.56
N LEU A 138 -3.36 15.19 -8.34
CA LEU A 138 -4.78 15.19 -7.98
C LEU A 138 -5.62 16.23 -8.75
N GLN A 139 -5.01 17.27 -9.33
CA GLN A 139 -5.71 18.19 -10.25
C GLN A 139 -5.91 17.60 -11.65
N LYS A 140 -5.01 16.72 -12.09
CA LYS A 140 -5.14 16.02 -13.39
C LYS A 140 -6.02 14.77 -13.26
N LEU A 141 -5.96 14.06 -12.14
CA LEU A 141 -6.61 12.76 -11.90
C LEU A 141 -8.08 12.67 -12.40
N PRO A 142 -9.00 13.63 -12.15
CA PRO A 142 -10.39 13.52 -12.62
C PRO A 142 -10.59 13.63 -14.14
N SER A 143 -9.54 13.98 -14.89
CA SER A 143 -9.54 14.02 -16.35
C SER A 143 -8.91 12.78 -17.00
N LEU A 144 -8.28 11.89 -16.21
CA LEU A 144 -7.59 10.71 -16.71
C LEU A 144 -8.52 9.52 -16.87
N ASP A 145 -8.48 8.88 -18.03
CA ASP A 145 -9.00 7.52 -18.18
C ASP A 145 -8.04 6.47 -17.56
N ALA A 146 -8.49 5.21 -17.52
CA ALA A 146 -7.73 4.12 -16.90
C ALA A 146 -6.42 3.77 -17.63
N GLU A 147 -6.31 4.03 -18.93
CA GLU A 147 -5.10 3.79 -19.72
C GLU A 147 -4.09 4.92 -19.58
N GLN A 148 -4.57 6.17 -19.63
CA GLN A 148 -3.77 7.37 -19.34
C GLN A 148 -3.19 7.30 -17.91
N TYR A 149 -4.01 6.91 -16.92
CA TYR A 149 -3.58 6.69 -15.55
C TYR A 149 -2.45 5.64 -15.46
N ARG A 150 -2.66 4.43 -16.01
CA ARG A 150 -1.65 3.35 -15.99
C ARG A 150 -0.35 3.78 -16.66
N THR A 151 -0.44 4.50 -17.78
CA THR A 151 0.72 4.98 -18.55
C THR A 151 1.53 6.01 -17.75
N LEU A 152 0.85 6.97 -17.13
CA LEU A 152 1.51 7.99 -16.30
C LEU A 152 2.17 7.37 -15.07
N VAL A 153 1.48 6.48 -14.35
CA VAL A 153 2.02 5.73 -13.21
C VAL A 153 3.21 4.87 -13.61
N ALA A 154 3.14 4.11 -14.71
CA ALA A 154 4.26 3.30 -15.18
C ALA A 154 5.52 4.14 -15.52
N SER A 155 5.33 5.40 -15.92
CA SER A 155 6.42 6.33 -16.22
C SER A 155 7.03 7.05 -15.00
N SER A 156 6.49 6.84 -13.79
CA SER A 156 6.80 7.63 -12.59
C SER A 156 8.12 7.35 -11.89
N GLY A 157 8.75 6.19 -12.17
CA GLY A 157 9.83 5.67 -11.34
C GLY A 157 9.35 5.06 -10.01
N GLY A 158 8.04 4.96 -9.78
CA GLY A 158 7.45 4.31 -8.61
C GLY A 158 7.24 5.24 -7.41
N HIS A 159 7.42 4.68 -6.21
CA HIS A 159 7.18 5.35 -4.93
C HIS A 159 8.46 6.04 -4.44
N GLN A 160 8.37 7.30 -4.02
CA GLN A 160 9.52 8.13 -3.61
C GLN A 160 9.14 9.09 -2.46
N HIS A 161 9.95 9.13 -1.39
CA HIS A 161 9.68 9.94 -0.20
C HIS A 161 10.59 11.17 -0.01
N GLY A 162 11.79 11.17 -0.62
CA GLY A 162 12.90 12.07 -0.26
C GLY A 162 13.81 11.53 0.86
N GLY A 163 13.38 10.43 1.51
CA GLY A 163 14.01 9.87 2.70
C GLY A 163 13.12 10.03 3.94
N GLY A 164 13.45 9.32 5.02
CA GLY A 164 12.63 9.28 6.24
C GLY A 164 11.58 8.16 6.28
N GLU A 165 11.56 7.30 5.26
CA GLU A 165 10.92 5.97 5.34
C GLU A 165 11.69 5.06 6.32
N SER A 166 10.96 4.20 7.04
CA SER A 166 11.53 3.07 7.77
C SER A 166 11.56 1.86 6.84
N GLU A 167 12.69 1.16 6.74
CA GLU A 167 12.74 -0.14 6.06
C GLU A 167 11.68 -1.08 6.63
N MET A 168 10.80 -1.59 5.77
CA MET A 168 9.88 -2.66 6.15
C MET A 168 10.68 -3.96 6.23
N HIS A 169 11.06 -4.37 7.44
CA HIS A 169 11.63 -5.69 7.65
C HIS A 169 10.59 -6.76 7.32
N ASN A 170 10.92 -7.67 6.41
CA ASN A 170 10.03 -8.77 6.03
C ASN A 170 9.79 -9.71 7.22
N HIS A 171 8.59 -9.66 7.81
CA HIS A 171 8.19 -10.52 8.93
C HIS A 171 7.90 -11.98 8.53
N GLU A 172 8.11 -12.34 7.25
CA GLU A 172 7.83 -13.65 6.64
C GLU A 172 8.58 -14.82 7.33
N GLY A 173 9.63 -14.54 8.11
CA GLY A 173 10.38 -15.54 8.89
C GLY A 173 9.94 -15.71 10.36
N GLN A 174 8.96 -14.97 10.88
CA GLN A 174 8.68 -14.92 12.34
C GLN A 174 7.56 -15.85 12.84
N HIS A 175 7.05 -16.75 11.99
CA HIS A 175 6.11 -17.81 12.37
C HIS A 175 6.77 -19.21 12.41
N GLY A 176 7.86 -19.33 13.19
CA GLY A 176 8.53 -20.60 13.50
C GLY A 176 8.91 -20.69 14.98
N GLY A 177 8.33 -21.65 15.70
CA GLY A 177 8.45 -21.72 17.16
C GLY A 177 9.60 -22.61 17.66
N THR A 178 10.52 -21.99 18.42
CA THR A 178 11.36 -22.58 19.50
C THR A 178 12.27 -23.78 19.23
N VAL A 179 13.57 -23.57 19.55
CA VAL A 179 14.65 -24.55 19.85
C VAL A 179 15.08 -25.51 18.72
N SER A 180 16.33 -25.97 18.63
CA SER A 180 17.45 -25.93 19.58
C SER A 180 18.79 -25.61 18.89
N SER A 181 19.81 -25.24 19.67
CA SER A 181 21.21 -25.16 19.23
C SER A 181 21.74 -26.50 18.69
N GLY A 182 22.67 -26.44 17.73
CA GLY A 182 23.49 -27.57 17.29
C GLY A 182 24.58 -27.11 16.32
N ASP A 183 25.84 -27.29 16.68
CA ASP A 183 27.01 -26.94 15.86
C ASP A 183 27.27 -27.97 14.74
N ASP A 184 27.83 -27.52 13.62
CA ASP A 184 28.22 -28.37 12.48
C ASP A 184 29.41 -29.29 12.80
N HIS A 185 29.24 -30.61 12.76
CA HIS A 185 30.35 -31.56 12.58
C HIS A 185 29.98 -32.78 11.72
N HIS A 186 30.85 -33.12 10.77
CA HIS A 186 30.68 -34.23 9.82
C HIS A 186 30.98 -35.61 10.44
N GLY A 187 30.30 -36.66 9.98
CA GLY A 187 30.85 -38.02 9.97
C GLY A 187 29.82 -39.16 9.98
N GLY A 188 30.19 -40.30 9.37
CA GLY A 188 29.55 -41.60 9.60
C GLY A 188 28.78 -42.20 8.43
N MET A 189 29.31 -43.28 7.85
CA MET A 189 28.56 -44.23 7.02
C MET A 189 27.90 -45.29 7.91
N SER A 190 26.67 -45.75 7.59
CA SER A 190 26.29 -47.16 7.79
C SER A 190 25.00 -47.55 7.04
N THR A 191 24.74 -48.85 6.94
CA THR A 191 23.87 -49.55 5.98
C THR A 191 22.50 -50.00 6.51
N GLY A 192 21.51 -50.10 5.60
CA GLY A 192 20.40 -51.07 5.64
C GLY A 192 19.13 -50.66 6.41
N HIS A 193 17.98 -51.33 6.25
CA HIS A 193 17.49 -52.27 5.22
C HIS A 193 15.99 -52.56 5.50
N ALA A 194 15.14 -52.73 4.47
CA ALA A 194 13.81 -53.40 4.55
C ALA A 194 12.70 -52.76 5.44
N ASP A 195 11.41 -53.14 5.36
CA ASP A 195 10.51 -53.34 4.20
C ASP A 195 9.04 -53.55 4.67
N HIS A 196 8.04 -53.38 3.78
CA HIS A 196 6.69 -54.01 3.82
C HIS A 196 5.70 -53.60 4.97
N HIS A 197 4.35 -53.78 4.92
CA HIS A 197 3.37 -54.06 3.86
C HIS A 197 1.90 -53.78 4.31
N GLY A 198 1.02 -53.36 3.36
CA GLY A 198 -0.44 -53.65 3.33
C GLY A 198 -1.39 -52.89 4.30
N ALA A 199 -2.73 -52.89 4.11
CA ALA A 199 -3.58 -53.25 2.95
C ALA A 199 -5.01 -52.64 3.10
N GLY A 200 -5.86 -52.68 2.05
CA GLY A 200 -7.27 -52.25 2.06
C GLY A 200 -8.25 -53.24 2.74
N PRO A 201 -9.60 -53.18 2.54
CA PRO A 201 -10.34 -52.82 1.30
C PRO A 201 -11.61 -51.94 1.56
N ALA A 202 -12.71 -51.99 0.78
CA ALA A 202 -12.94 -51.52 -0.61
C ALA A 202 -14.45 -51.57 -0.97
N ALA A 203 -14.92 -50.77 -1.95
CA ALA A 203 -16.12 -50.96 -2.83
C ALA A 203 -16.17 -49.78 -3.86
N GLU A 204 -16.41 -49.88 -5.18
CA GLU A 204 -17.26 -50.72 -6.07
C GLU A 204 -18.67 -50.11 -6.33
N GLU A 205 -19.19 -49.90 -7.56
CA GLU A 205 -18.69 -50.12 -8.94
C GLU A 205 -19.25 -49.09 -9.98
N HIS A 206 -18.43 -48.79 -11.01
CA HIS A 206 -18.68 -48.66 -12.48
C HIS A 206 -19.89 -47.86 -13.08
N HIS A 207 -19.91 -47.40 -14.35
CA HIS A 207 -19.14 -47.65 -15.59
C HIS A 207 -18.96 -46.32 -16.41
N ALA A 208 -18.24 -46.21 -17.54
CA ALA A 208 -16.96 -46.78 -18.05
C ALA A 208 -16.71 -46.27 -19.51
N SER A 209 -15.45 -46.34 -19.99
CA SER A 209 -15.03 -46.41 -21.42
C SER A 209 -15.13 -45.14 -22.31
N GLU A 210 -14.22 -44.76 -23.23
CA GLU A 210 -12.80 -45.01 -23.62
C GLU A 210 -12.45 -43.90 -24.68
N LYS A 211 -11.25 -43.61 -25.23
CA LYS A 211 -9.81 -44.01 -25.15
C LYS A 211 -9.00 -42.81 -25.76
N GLY A 212 -7.69 -42.62 -25.58
CA GLY A 212 -6.72 -43.24 -24.67
C GLY A 212 -5.27 -43.26 -25.21
N HIS A 213 -4.34 -42.60 -24.50
CA HIS A 213 -2.87 -42.83 -24.45
C HIS A 213 -1.94 -42.38 -25.61
N ALA A 214 -0.99 -41.47 -25.33
CA ALA A 214 0.47 -41.63 -25.57
C ALA A 214 1.32 -40.35 -25.30
N THR A 215 2.48 -40.55 -24.66
CA THR A 215 3.74 -39.75 -24.72
C THR A 215 3.69 -38.21 -24.85
N HIS A 216 4.20 -37.52 -23.82
CA HIS A 216 4.82 -36.21 -24.00
C HIS A 216 6.11 -36.36 -24.83
N HIS A 217 6.36 -35.46 -25.77
CA HIS A 217 7.63 -35.39 -26.49
C HIS A 217 8.22 -33.98 -26.39
N GLU A 218 9.54 -33.93 -26.29
CA GLU A 218 10.32 -32.72 -26.08
C GLU A 218 10.47 -31.90 -27.37
N THR A 219 10.32 -30.58 -27.25
CA THR A 219 10.75 -29.58 -28.26
C THR A 219 11.20 -28.30 -27.54
N GLU A 220 12.51 -28.08 -27.46
CA GLU A 220 13.08 -26.76 -27.18
C GLU A 220 12.71 -25.77 -28.31
N TYR A 221 12.75 -24.45 -28.03
CA TYR A 221 13.48 -23.50 -28.88
C TYR A 221 13.70 -22.15 -28.16
N VAL A 222 14.90 -22.00 -27.56
CA VAL A 222 15.64 -20.74 -27.34
C VAL A 222 14.96 -19.60 -26.53
N GLN A 223 15.38 -19.47 -25.26
CA GLN A 223 15.48 -18.16 -24.59
C GLN A 223 16.59 -17.32 -25.22
N GLY A 224 16.37 -16.01 -25.32
CA GLY A 224 17.35 -15.03 -25.83
C GLY A 224 17.59 -13.89 -24.84
N GLU A 225 18.05 -14.21 -23.63
CA GLU A 225 18.31 -13.21 -22.58
C GLU A 225 19.79 -12.81 -22.56
N THR A 226 20.07 -11.55 -22.89
CA THR A 226 21.42 -10.98 -22.81
C THR A 226 21.77 -10.66 -21.35
N PRO A 227 22.92 -11.11 -20.80
CA PRO A 227 23.33 -10.77 -19.45
C PRO A 227 23.45 -9.24 -19.24
N PRO A 228 23.09 -8.72 -18.05
CA PRO A 228 23.24 -7.30 -17.75
C PRO A 228 24.71 -6.89 -17.73
N ALA A 229 25.03 -5.74 -18.33
CA ALA A 229 26.41 -5.26 -18.39
C ALA A 229 26.95 -4.89 -16.98
N PRO A 230 28.21 -5.26 -16.66
CA PRO A 230 28.78 -5.04 -15.34
C PRO A 230 28.91 -3.55 -15.01
N ARG A 231 28.53 -3.17 -13.78
CA ARG A 231 28.56 -1.76 -13.33
C ARG A 231 29.90 -1.45 -12.68
N THR A 232 30.62 -0.48 -13.23
CA THR A 232 31.84 0.08 -12.64
C THR A 232 31.51 1.37 -11.91
N HIS A 233 31.98 1.51 -10.67
CA HIS A 233 31.97 2.79 -9.96
C HIS A 233 33.39 3.19 -9.53
N THR A 234 33.61 4.49 -9.31
CA THR A 234 34.90 5.07 -8.92
C THR A 234 34.71 5.83 -7.61
N HIS A 235 35.52 5.52 -6.60
CA HIS A 235 35.49 6.19 -5.31
C HIS A 235 36.29 7.52 -5.36
N SER A 236 36.13 8.35 -4.34
CA SER A 236 36.74 9.69 -4.24
C SER A 236 38.27 9.69 -4.06
N ASP A 237 38.87 8.53 -3.81
CA ASP A 237 40.32 8.29 -3.79
C ASP A 237 40.89 7.87 -5.18
N GLY A 238 40.03 7.66 -6.17
CA GLY A 238 40.37 7.17 -7.51
C GLY A 238 40.28 5.65 -7.70
N SER A 239 40.00 4.89 -6.64
CA SER A 239 39.81 3.43 -6.69
C SER A 239 38.60 3.06 -7.56
N LYS A 240 38.73 2.03 -8.40
CA LYS A 240 37.64 1.54 -9.26
C LYS A 240 37.25 0.12 -8.88
N HIS A 241 35.97 -0.08 -8.59
CA HIS A 241 35.39 -1.41 -8.38
C HIS A 241 34.36 -1.72 -9.48
N VAL A 242 34.50 -2.91 -10.05
CA VAL A 242 33.60 -3.49 -11.04
C VAL A 242 32.80 -4.57 -10.34
N HIS A 243 31.48 -4.53 -10.48
CA HIS A 243 30.63 -5.66 -10.12
C HIS A 243 30.28 -6.44 -11.38
N GLU A 244 30.73 -7.69 -11.42
CA GLU A 244 30.10 -8.74 -12.24
C GLU A 244 28.71 -9.08 -11.64
N PRO A 245 27.76 -9.58 -12.46
CA PRO A 245 26.38 -9.85 -12.03
C PRO A 245 26.23 -11.07 -11.12
#